data_AF-A0A497L3D1-F1
#
_entry.id   AF-A0A497L3D1-F1
#
_cell.length_a   1.000
_cell.length_b   1.000
_cell.length_c   1.000
_cell.angle_alpha   90.00
_cell.angle_beta   90.00
_cell.angle_gamma   90.00
#
_symmetry.space_group_name_H-M   'P 1'
#
loop_
_entity.id
_entity.type
_entity.pdbx_description
1 polymer ?
#
loop_
_entity_poly.entity_id
_entity_poly.type
_entity_poly.pdbx_seq_one_letter_code
_entity_poly.pdbx_strand_id
1 'polypeptide(L)' 'MTRPRDKVAFVSHCILNQATRARWEGGGARRERGMLRDVVETLLSHGVGAVQMECPEFSLYGNPRPPRSKDDYDTPEF' A
#
# COMPACT_ATOMS: atom_id res chain seq x y z
N MET A 1 -3.48 -6.49 35.28
CA MET A 1 -3.48 -6.67 33.80
C MET A 1 -3.40 -5.30 33.17
N THR A 2 -2.24 -4.91 32.63
CA THR A 2 -2.08 -3.65 31.89
C THR A 2 -2.90 -3.72 30.62
N ARG A 3 -3.87 -2.80 30.46
CA ARG A 3 -4.67 -2.68 29.24
C ARG A 3 -3.70 -2.52 28.05
N PRO A 4 -3.75 -3.37 27.00
CA PRO A 4 -2.90 -3.17 25.83
C PRO A 4 -3.14 -1.74 25.33
N ARG A 5 -2.06 -0.99 25.10
CA ARG A 5 -2.19 0.25 24.32
C ARG A 5 -2.68 -0.20 22.94
N ASP A 6 -3.85 0.26 22.51
CA ASP A 6 -4.42 -0.06 21.21
C ASP A 6 -3.47 0.47 20.12
N LYS A 7 -2.55 -0.38 19.66
CA LYS A 7 -1.60 -0.03 18.61
C LYS A 7 -2.33 -0.09 17.27
N VAL A 8 -2.05 0.87 16.40
CA VAL A 8 -2.59 0.92 15.05
C VAL A 8 -1.45 1.04 14.06
N ALA A 9 -1.45 0.20 13.03
CA ALA A 9 -0.57 0.29 11.88
C ALA A 9 -1.29 0.98 10.72
N PHE A 10 -0.70 2.05 10.21
CA PHE A 10 -1.11 2.64 8.94
C PHE A 10 -0.39 1.89 7.83
N VAL A 11 -1.15 1.27 6.94
CA VAL A 11 -0.61 0.42 5.86
C VAL A 11 -0.91 1.02 4.50
N SER A 12 0.07 0.98 3.60
CA SER A 12 -0.11 1.45 2.23
C SER A 12 -1.19 0.63 1.51
N HIS A 13 -2.04 1.30 0.72
CA HIS A 13 -3.13 0.67 -0.04
C HIS A 13 -2.70 -0.58 -0.81
N CYS A 14 -1.54 -0.52 -1.47
CA CYS A 14 -1.06 -1.59 -2.35
C CYS A 14 -0.66 -2.87 -1.61
N ILE A 15 -0.40 -2.81 -0.29
CA ILE A 15 -0.12 -3.98 0.54
C ILE A 15 -1.37 -4.84 0.68
N LEU A 16 -2.51 -4.20 0.96
CA LEU A 16 -3.80 -4.87 1.15
C LEU A 16 -4.59 -5.02 -0.16
N ASN A 17 -4.39 -4.14 -1.14
CA ASN A 17 -5.07 -4.21 -2.43
C ASN A 17 -4.09 -4.03 -3.59
N GLN A 18 -3.60 -5.15 -4.12
CA GLN A 18 -2.67 -5.20 -5.27
C GLN A 18 -3.25 -4.62 -6.57
N ALA A 19 -4.55 -4.35 -6.67
CA ALA A 19 -5.12 -3.67 -7.82
C ALA A 19 -4.70 -2.20 -7.90
N THR A 20 -4.22 -1.61 -6.80
CA THR A 20 -3.80 -0.20 -6.72
C THR A 20 -2.32 0.04 -6.98
N ARG A 21 -1.52 -1.04 -7.04
CA ARG A 21 -0.10 -0.97 -7.42
C ARG A 21 0.02 -0.69 -8.93
N ALA A 22 1.02 0.09 -9.34
CA ALA A 22 1.22 0.48 -10.74
C ALA A 22 1.24 -0.74 -11.69
N ARG A 23 0.44 -0.67 -12.77
CA ARG A 23 0.39 -1.65 -13.87
C ARG A 23 0.53 -0.92 -15.19
N TRP A 24 1.33 -1.44 -16.12
CA TRP A 24 1.55 -0.83 -17.44
C TRP A 24 1.90 -1.93 -18.46
N GLU A 25 1.86 -1.61 -19.76
CA GLU A 25 2.04 -2.63 -20.81
C GLU A 25 3.44 -3.27 -20.81
N GLY A 26 4.46 -2.53 -20.35
CA GLY A 26 5.86 -2.97 -20.32
C GLY A 26 6.30 -3.72 -19.04
N GLY A 27 5.40 -3.96 -18.08
CA GLY A 27 5.75 -4.58 -16.78
C GLY A 27 4.82 -4.10 -15.66
N GLY A 28 5.25 -4.10 -14.40
CA GLY A 28 4.44 -3.56 -13.28
C GLY A 28 4.28 -4.56 -12.15
N ALA A 29 3.35 -4.32 -11.22
CA ALA A 29 3.02 -5.25 -10.15
C ALA A 29 2.87 -6.67 -10.72
N ARG A 30 3.89 -7.52 -10.50
CA ARG A 30 3.85 -8.91 -10.94
C ARG A 30 2.57 -9.50 -10.38
N ARG A 31 1.86 -10.35 -11.14
CA ARG A 31 0.67 -11.08 -10.67
C ARG A 31 0.98 -12.07 -9.52
N GLU A 32 2.08 -11.87 -8.80
CA GLU A 32 2.45 -12.60 -7.61
C GLU A 32 1.41 -12.39 -6.51
N ARG A 33 1.39 -13.33 -5.58
CA ARG A 33 0.56 -13.25 -4.39
C ARG A 33 0.94 -11.97 -3.63
N GLY A 34 0.00 -11.05 -3.51
CA GLY A 34 0.18 -9.86 -2.67
C GLY A 34 0.37 -10.23 -1.20
N MET A 35 0.81 -9.26 -0.39
CA MET A 35 1.11 -9.47 1.03
C MET A 35 -0.10 -9.34 1.96
N LEU A 36 -1.33 -9.26 1.44
CA LEU A 36 -2.54 -9.04 2.24
C LEU A 36 -2.64 -10.04 3.40
N ARG A 37 -2.47 -11.34 3.11
CA ARG A 37 -2.66 -12.38 4.11
C ARG A 37 -1.60 -12.29 5.20
N ASP A 38 -0.33 -12.28 4.82
CA ASP A 38 0.80 -12.29 5.75
C ASP A 38 0.79 -11.05 6.65
N VAL A 39 0.45 -9.88 6.10
CA VAL A 39 0.37 -8.63 6.87
C VAL A 39 -0.81 -8.65 7.84
N VAL A 40 -2.01 -9.03 7.39
CA VAL A 40 -3.20 -9.07 8.25
C VAL A 40 -3.03 -10.09 9.37
N GLU A 41 -2.54 -11.29 9.07
CA GLU A 41 -2.30 -12.33 10.09
C GLU A 41 -1.23 -11.89 11.11
N THR A 42 -0.18 -11.21 10.66
CA THR A 42 0.85 -10.65 11.56
C THR A 42 0.29 -9.59 12.49
N LEU A 43 -0.49 -8.63 11.98
CA LEU A 43 -1.09 -7.58 12.81
C LEU A 43 -2.09 -8.15 13.82
N LEU A 44 -2.94 -9.09 13.39
CA LEU A 44 -3.90 -9.77 14.26
C LEU A 44 -3.21 -10.55 15.39
N SER A 45 -2.17 -11.32 15.09
CA SER A 45 -1.43 -12.10 16.10
C SER A 45 -0.75 -11.24 17.17
N HIS A 46 -0.48 -9.97 16.87
CA HIS A 46 0.11 -9.00 17.81
C HIS A 46 -0.93 -8.08 18.47
N GLY A 47 -2.22 -8.26 18.18
CA GLY A 47 -3.28 -7.38 18.70
C GLY A 47 -3.15 -5.93 18.20
N VAL A 48 -2.67 -5.74 16.98
CA VAL A 48 -2.47 -4.43 16.34
C VAL A 48 -3.60 -4.18 15.35
N GLY A 49 -4.33 -3.08 15.50
CA GLY A 49 -5.32 -2.63 14.52
C GLY A 49 -4.64 -2.14 13.23
N ALA A 50 -5.37 -2.16 12.11
CA ALA A 50 -4.85 -1.71 10.82
C ALA A 50 -5.76 -0.62 10.21
N VAL A 51 -5.17 0.45 9.73
CA VAL A 51 -5.84 1.47 8.90
C VAL A 51 -5.17 1.48 7.54
N GLN A 52 -5.94 1.21 6.50
CA GLN A 52 -5.45 1.31 5.13
C GLN A 52 -5.44 2.77 4.71
N MET A 53 -4.26 3.26 4.34
CA MET A 53 -4.09 4.59 3.77
C MET A 53 -4.51 4.59 2.30
N GLU A 54 -5.07 5.71 1.84
CA GLU A 54 -5.26 5.95 0.41
C GLU A 54 -3.90 5.99 -0.30
N CYS A 55 -3.85 5.46 -1.52
CA CYS A 55 -2.64 5.53 -2.35
C CYS A 55 -2.64 6.85 -3.12
N PRO A 56 -1.71 7.79 -2.84
CA PRO A 56 -1.70 9.09 -3.49
C PRO A 56 -1.56 8.96 -5.01
N GLU A 57 -0.72 8.03 -5.46
CA GLU A 57 -0.49 7.81 -6.89
C GLU A 57 -1.71 7.21 -7.61
N PHE A 58 -2.44 6.32 -6.94
CA PHE A 58 -3.65 5.71 -7.50
C PHE A 58 -4.82 6.70 -7.48
N SER A 59 -4.94 7.53 -6.44
CA SER A 59 -5.93 8.60 -6.38
C SER A 59 -5.70 9.65 -7.49
N LEU A 60 -4.45 9.94 -7.82
CA LEU A 60 -4.10 10.93 -8.83
C LEU A 60 -4.17 10.40 -10.27
N TYR A 61 -3.64 9.20 -10.54
CA TYR A 61 -3.49 8.67 -11.90
C TYR A 61 -4.31 7.42 -12.20
N GLY A 62 -4.91 6.78 -11.18
CA GLY A 62 -5.58 5.50 -11.33
C GLY A 62 -4.63 4.36 -11.73
N ASN A 63 -5.18 3.38 -12.45
CA ASN A 63 -4.44 2.35 -13.17
C ASN A 63 -5.13 2.08 -14.52
N PRO A 64 -4.39 1.71 -15.57
CA PRO A 64 -2.94 1.50 -15.61
C PRO A 64 -2.13 2.81 -15.55
N ARG A 65 -0.92 2.75 -14.99
CA ARG A 65 0.05 3.86 -14.97
C ARG A 65 1.50 3.34 -14.98
N PRO A 66 2.45 4.07 -15.58
CA PRO A 66 3.87 3.75 -15.49
C PRO A 66 4.38 3.90 -14.04
N PRO A 67 5.43 3.16 -13.64
CA PRO A 67 6.14 3.43 -12.40
C PRO A 67 6.80 4.81 -12.48
N ARG A 68 6.95 5.44 -11.33
CA ARG A 68 7.65 6.72 -11.18
C ARG A 68 8.66 6.61 -10.05
N SER A 69 9.78 7.31 -10.23
CA SER A 69 10.82 7.51 -9.25
C SER A 69 10.54 8.74 -8.40
N LYS A 70 11.39 9.01 -7.41
CA LYS A 70 11.33 10.27 -6.66
C LYS A 70 11.52 11.46 -7.59
N ASP A 71 12.49 11.40 -8.51
CA ASP A 71 12.83 12.51 -9.39
C ASP A 71 11.67 12.89 -10.34
N ASP A 72 10.81 11.93 -10.69
CA ASP A 72 9.59 12.17 -11.48
C ASP A 72 8.48 12.93 -10.71
N TYR A 73 8.63 13.03 -9.38
CA TYR A 73 7.72 13.71 -8.47
C TYR A 73 8.35 14.91 -7.76
N ASP A 74 9.68 15.05 -7.76
CA ASP A 74 10.41 16.15 -7.12
C ASP A 74 10.46 17.36 -8.06
N THR A 75 9.27 17.86 -8.42
CA THR A 75 9.06 18.98 -9.35
C THR A 75 8.08 19.98 -8.72
N PRO A 76 8.17 21.30 -9.00
CA PRO A 76 7.30 22.30 -8.39
C PRO A 76 5.78 22.07 -8.53
N GLU A 77 5.37 21.27 -9.51
CA GLU A 77 3.99 20.90 -9.77
C GLU A 77 3.40 19.88 -8.77
N PHE A 78 4.24 19.22 -7.96
CA PHE A 78 3.87 18.21 -6.95
C PHE A 78 4.37 18.58 -5.54
#